data_AF-A0A7Z0WZ64-F1
#
_entry.id   AF-A0A7Z0WZ64-F1
#
_cell.length_a   1.000
_cell.length_b   1.000
_cell.length_c   1.000
_cell.angle_alpha   90.00
_cell.angle_beta   90.00
_cell.angle_gamma   90.00
#
_symmetry.space_group_name_H-M   'P 1'
#
loop_
_entity.id
_entity.type
_entity.pdbx_description
1 polymer ?
#
loop_
_entity_poly.entity_id
_entity_poly.type
_entity_poly.pdbx_seq_one_letter_code
_entity_poly.pdbx_strand_id
1 'polypeptide(L)'
;MHQRTFRLGKIDIYFPDSVIKKYWFYADVAALLNQETTEQAVSLIRKELKQRGFGRIAFDSEADGTSVSYRDGQKVFEVAAVINELHNPSFMVSQELRDSFKEEIANYKIPKGQNYKIGDKIIVPDNHNTCFHVMQMIDEYEGSAVCILFNKVYKRMDEAASAEIGKDLLKEHVFLQSMILLF
;
A
#
# COMPACT_ATOMS: atom_id res chain seq x y z
N MET A 1 6.45 1.94 7.31
CA MET A 1 5.70 0.78 7.86
C MET A 1 5.81 -0.35 6.85
N HIS A 2 6.01 -1.60 7.28
CA HIS A 2 5.93 -2.73 6.36
C HIS A 2 4.44 -3.00 6.06
N GLN A 3 4.03 -2.77 4.81
CA GLN A 3 2.68 -3.11 4.35
C GLN A 3 2.50 -4.62 4.44
N ARG A 4 1.41 -5.09 5.06
CA ARG A 4 1.14 -6.54 5.18
C ARG A 4 0.78 -7.08 3.79
N THR A 5 1.45 -8.14 3.38
CA THR A 5 1.23 -8.81 2.11
C THR A 5 0.99 -10.30 2.31
N PHE A 6 0.23 -10.90 1.39
CA PHE A 6 0.05 -12.34 1.26
C PHE A 6 0.36 -12.75 -0.18
N ARG A 7 1.33 -13.64 -0.35
CA ARG A 7 1.76 -14.09 -1.67
C ARG A 7 0.96 -15.29 -2.13
N LEU A 8 0.21 -15.13 -3.22
CA LEU A 8 -0.50 -16.19 -3.91
C LEU A 8 0.17 -16.43 -5.27
N GLY A 9 1.02 -17.46 -5.34
CA GLY A 9 1.80 -17.78 -6.54
C GLY A 9 2.68 -16.61 -6.99
N LYS A 10 2.32 -15.99 -8.13
CA LYS A 10 3.02 -14.84 -8.73
C LYS A 10 2.43 -13.48 -8.32
N ILE A 11 1.34 -13.46 -7.55
CA ILE A 11 0.66 -12.23 -7.17
C ILE A 11 0.84 -11.98 -5.67
N ASP A 12 1.30 -10.78 -5.32
CA ASP A 12 1.31 -10.30 -3.95
C ASP A 12 0.02 -9.51 -3.67
N ILE A 13 -0.79 -10.00 -2.73
CA ILE A 13 -2.01 -9.35 -2.27
C ILE A 13 -1.66 -8.46 -1.08
N TYR A 14 -1.88 -7.16 -1.22
CA TYR A 14 -1.68 -6.17 -0.19
C TYR A 14 -2.93 -6.04 0.67
N PHE A 15 -2.73 -6.03 1.99
CA PHE A 15 -3.78 -5.79 2.96
C PHE A 15 -4.08 -4.30 3.07
N PRO A 16 -5.29 -3.93 3.52
CA PRO A 16 -5.63 -2.53 3.74
C PRO A 16 -4.66 -1.84 4.69
N ASP A 17 -4.25 -0.64 4.33
CA ASP A 17 -3.56 0.28 5.24
C ASP A 17 -4.47 1.48 5.59
N SER A 18 -3.90 2.44 6.29
CA SER A 18 -4.56 3.68 6.67
C SER A 18 -5.04 4.51 5.49
N VAL A 19 -4.39 4.40 4.33
CA VAL A 19 -4.65 5.20 3.12
C VAL A 19 -5.73 4.52 2.28
N ILE A 20 -5.43 3.32 1.77
CA ILE A 20 -6.14 2.63 0.69
C ILE A 20 -7.40 1.96 1.23
N LYS A 21 -7.39 1.51 2.49
CA LYS A 21 -8.54 0.89 3.19
C LYS A 21 -9.22 -0.24 2.42
N LYS A 22 -8.51 -0.87 1.47
CA LYS A 22 -8.96 -1.98 0.62
C LYS A 22 -7.82 -2.98 0.47
N TYR A 23 -8.17 -4.25 0.29
CA TYR A 23 -7.25 -5.24 -0.24
C TYR A 23 -7.03 -4.94 -1.71
N TRP A 24 -5.80 -5.14 -2.19
CA TRP A 24 -5.50 -4.90 -3.58
C TRP A 24 -4.29 -5.69 -4.05
N PHE A 25 -4.15 -5.82 -5.37
CA PHE A 25 -2.89 -6.17 -6.00
C PHE A 25 -2.72 -5.34 -7.26
N TYR A 26 -1.49 -5.22 -7.72
CA TYR A 26 -1.14 -4.75 -9.05
C TYR A 26 -0.27 -5.83 -9.70
N ALA A 27 -0.52 -6.15 -10.96
CA ALA A 27 0.26 -7.13 -11.71
C ALA A 27 0.28 -6.80 -13.21
N ASP A 28 1.42 -7.05 -13.84
CA ASP A 28 1.54 -7.10 -15.29
C ASP A 28 0.91 -8.42 -15.80
N VAL A 29 -0.41 -8.40 -15.93
CA VAL A 29 -1.20 -9.56 -16.37
C VAL A 29 -0.97 -9.89 -17.85
N ALA A 30 -0.52 -8.94 -18.66
CA ALA A 30 -0.18 -9.17 -20.05
C ALA A 30 1.05 -10.08 -20.13
N ALA A 31 2.11 -9.74 -19.39
CA ALA A 31 3.30 -10.56 -19.29
C ALA A 31 3.01 -11.92 -18.62
N LEU A 32 2.23 -11.95 -17.54
CA LEU A 32 1.90 -13.20 -16.84
C LEU A 32 1.14 -14.19 -17.72
N LEU A 33 0.22 -13.70 -18.55
CA LEU A 33 -0.66 -14.54 -19.38
C LEU A 33 -0.21 -14.62 -20.85
N ASN A 34 0.99 -14.11 -21.15
CA ASN A 34 1.57 -14.07 -22.50
C ASN A 34 0.61 -13.47 -23.54
N GLN A 35 0.02 -12.32 -23.22
CA GLN A 35 -0.86 -11.54 -24.09
C GLN A 35 -0.14 -10.28 -24.57
N GLU A 36 -0.58 -9.73 -25.71
CA GLU A 36 0.04 -8.53 -26.29
C GLU A 36 -0.29 -7.27 -25.49
N THR A 37 -1.47 -7.22 -24.88
CA THR A 37 -1.95 -6.03 -24.16
C THR A 37 -2.63 -6.39 -22.83
N THR A 38 -2.60 -5.46 -21.88
CA THR A 38 -3.31 -5.56 -20.60
C THR A 38 -4.81 -5.83 -20.83
N GLU A 39 -5.43 -5.16 -21.80
CA GLU A 39 -6.87 -5.32 -22.09
C GLU A 39 -7.22 -6.73 -22.58
N GLN A 40 -6.39 -7.35 -23.42
CA GLN A 40 -6.58 -8.74 -23.84
C GLN A 40 -6.52 -9.69 -22.63
N ALA A 41 -5.52 -9.53 -21.77
CA ALA A 41 -5.38 -10.32 -20.55
C ALA A 41 -6.57 -10.12 -19.59
N VAL A 42 -7.00 -8.87 -19.34
CA VAL A 42 -8.16 -8.55 -18.51
C VAL A 42 -9.45 -9.15 -19.08
N SER A 43 -9.63 -9.13 -20.40
CA SER A 43 -10.78 -9.76 -21.08
C SER A 43 -10.83 -11.27 -20.84
N LEU A 44 -9.67 -11.95 -20.95
CA LEU A 44 -9.52 -13.37 -20.64
C LEU A 44 -9.89 -13.67 -19.17
N ILE A 45 -9.34 -12.91 -18.23
CA ILE A 45 -9.62 -13.07 -16.79
C ILE A 45 -11.11 -12.86 -16.51
N ARG A 46 -11.73 -11.83 -17.08
CA ARG A 46 -13.18 -11.55 -16.92
C ARG A 46 -14.05 -12.70 -17.45
N LYS A 47 -13.67 -13.31 -18.58
CA LYS A 47 -14.38 -14.45 -19.14
C LYS A 47 -14.33 -15.65 -18.17
N GLU A 48 -13.16 -15.95 -17.63
CA GLU A 48 -12.94 -17.04 -16.69
C GLU A 48 -13.72 -16.84 -15.39
N LEU A 49 -13.65 -15.63 -14.82
CA LEU A 49 -14.44 -15.25 -13.63
C LEU A 49 -15.95 -15.40 -13.88
N LYS A 50 -16.44 -14.95 -15.03
CA LYS A 50 -17.86 -15.07 -15.40
C LYS A 50 -18.30 -16.54 -15.51
N GLN A 51 -17.46 -17.41 -16.10
CA GLN A 51 -17.75 -18.84 -16.21
C GLN A 51 -17.86 -19.53 -14.83
N ARG A 52 -17.10 -19.04 -13.85
CA ARG A 52 -17.12 -19.51 -12.46
C ARG A 52 -18.24 -18.87 -11.62
N GLY A 53 -19.11 -18.07 -12.23
CA GLY A 53 -20.26 -17.45 -11.55
C GLY A 53 -19.91 -16.20 -10.72
N PHE A 54 -18.70 -15.64 -10.88
CA PHE A 54 -18.38 -14.37 -10.25
C PHE A 54 -19.14 -13.22 -10.90
N GLY A 55 -19.53 -12.26 -10.06
CA GLY A 55 -20.13 -11.00 -10.52
C GLY A 55 -19.13 -10.11 -11.27
N ARG A 56 -19.58 -8.90 -11.63
CA ARG A 56 -18.71 -7.93 -12.30
C ARG A 56 -17.54 -7.54 -11.39
N ILE A 57 -16.32 -7.80 -11.86
CA ILE A 57 -15.07 -7.34 -11.25
C ILE A 57 -14.56 -6.12 -12.05
N ALA A 58 -14.41 -4.99 -11.36
CA ALA A 58 -13.65 -3.84 -11.82
C ALA A 58 -12.14 -4.15 -11.82
N PHE A 59 -11.51 -3.83 -12.94
CA PHE A 59 -10.07 -3.83 -13.14
C PHE A 59 -9.71 -2.40 -13.52
N ASP A 60 -8.67 -1.87 -12.90
CA ASP A 60 -8.06 -0.61 -13.28
C ASP A 60 -6.86 -0.95 -14.17
N SER A 61 -7.03 -0.79 -15.48
CA SER A 61 -6.00 -1.16 -16.46
C SER A 61 -5.16 0.05 -16.79
N GLU A 62 -3.85 -0.09 -16.67
CA GLU A 62 -2.85 0.87 -17.13
C GLU A 62 -1.99 0.22 -18.23
N ALA A 63 -1.08 1.01 -18.82
CA ALA A 63 -0.23 0.55 -19.92
C ALA A 63 0.73 -0.57 -19.50
N ASP A 64 1.14 -0.60 -18.23
CA ASP A 64 2.14 -1.50 -17.66
C ASP A 64 1.56 -2.61 -16.76
N GLY A 65 0.24 -2.63 -16.56
CA GLY A 65 -0.40 -3.67 -15.77
C GLY A 65 -1.83 -3.35 -15.38
N THR A 66 -2.38 -4.13 -14.46
CA THR A 66 -3.72 -3.88 -13.93
C THR A 66 -3.74 -4.01 -12.42
N SER A 67 -4.60 -3.21 -11.79
CA SER A 67 -4.91 -3.34 -10.38
C SER A 67 -6.34 -3.81 -10.15
N VAL A 68 -6.52 -4.53 -9.05
CA VAL A 68 -7.82 -4.97 -8.54
C VAL A 68 -7.89 -4.61 -7.07
N SER A 69 -8.92 -3.88 -6.65
CA SER A 69 -9.07 -3.45 -5.26
C SER A 69 -10.50 -3.59 -4.74
N TYR A 70 -10.64 -4.24 -3.57
CA TYR A 70 -11.93 -4.41 -2.88
C TYR A 70 -11.77 -4.34 -1.36
N ARG A 71 -12.83 -3.93 -0.66
CA ARG A 71 -12.90 -4.08 0.80
C ARG A 71 -13.00 -5.55 1.23
N ASP A 72 -13.57 -6.37 0.37
CA ASP A 72 -13.68 -7.81 0.55
C ASP A 72 -12.41 -8.50 0.04
N GLY A 73 -11.55 -8.91 0.96
CA GLY A 73 -10.28 -9.57 0.64
C GLY A 73 -10.47 -10.91 -0.07
N GLN A 74 -11.57 -11.63 0.22
CA GLN A 74 -11.85 -12.92 -0.46
C GLN A 74 -12.04 -12.71 -1.95
N LYS A 75 -12.72 -11.63 -2.37
CA LYS A 75 -12.84 -11.31 -3.80
C LYS A 75 -11.49 -11.06 -4.47
N VAL A 76 -10.59 -10.33 -3.81
CA VAL A 76 -9.25 -10.06 -4.36
C VAL A 76 -8.46 -11.36 -4.50
N PHE A 77 -8.56 -12.24 -3.51
CA PHE A 77 -7.93 -13.56 -3.53
C PHE A 77 -8.45 -14.47 -4.65
N GLU A 78 -9.76 -14.55 -4.85
CA GLU A 78 -10.31 -15.37 -5.94
C GLU A 78 -9.88 -14.87 -7.33
N VAL A 79 -9.80 -13.55 -7.51
CA VAL A 79 -9.29 -12.99 -8.77
C VAL A 79 -7.80 -13.33 -8.96
N ALA A 80 -6.99 -13.19 -7.91
CA ALA A 80 -5.58 -13.58 -7.95
C ALA A 80 -5.39 -15.09 -8.18
N ALA A 81 -6.27 -15.93 -7.62
CA ALA A 81 -6.28 -17.37 -7.86
C ALA A 81 -6.52 -17.69 -9.33
N VAL A 82 -7.55 -17.08 -9.94
CA VAL A 82 -7.85 -17.25 -11.37
C VAL A 82 -6.67 -16.85 -12.23
N ILE A 83 -6.00 -15.73 -11.95
CA ILE A 83 -4.83 -15.31 -12.72
C ILE A 83 -3.69 -16.33 -12.62
N ASN A 84 -3.42 -16.86 -11.42
CA ASN A 84 -2.37 -17.86 -11.24
C ASN A 84 -2.70 -19.20 -11.94
N GLU A 85 -3.97 -19.62 -11.90
CA GLU A 85 -4.44 -20.82 -12.62
C GLU A 85 -4.35 -20.65 -14.14
N LEU A 86 -4.67 -19.47 -14.67
CA LEU A 86 -4.51 -19.15 -16.09
C LEU A 86 -3.02 -19.08 -16.50
N HIS A 87 -2.15 -18.57 -15.63
CA HIS A 87 -0.70 -18.54 -15.85
C HIS A 87 -0.08 -19.94 -15.84
N ASN A 88 -0.50 -20.77 -14.88
CA ASN A 88 -0.05 -22.15 -14.74
C ASN A 88 -1.25 -23.05 -14.40
N PRO A 89 -1.77 -23.83 -15.37
CA PRO A 89 -2.90 -24.73 -15.13
C PRO A 89 -2.67 -25.81 -14.07
N SER A 90 -1.40 -26.09 -13.72
CA SER A 90 -1.08 -27.00 -12.61
C SER A 90 -1.09 -26.33 -11.24
N PHE A 91 -1.18 -25.00 -11.19
CA PHE A 91 -1.39 -24.27 -9.95
C PHE A 91 -2.82 -24.51 -9.49
N MET A 92 -2.99 -25.20 -8.37
CA MET A 92 -4.29 -25.37 -7.73
C MET A 92 -4.25 -24.72 -6.36
N VAL A 93 -5.22 -23.84 -6.10
CA VAL A 93 -5.36 -23.26 -4.76
C VAL A 93 -5.93 -24.32 -3.82
N SER A 94 -5.08 -24.84 -2.94
CA SER A 94 -5.49 -25.81 -1.92
C SER A 94 -6.47 -25.20 -0.92
N GLN A 95 -7.29 -26.05 -0.29
CA GLN A 95 -8.20 -25.62 0.76
C GLN A 95 -7.43 -25.01 1.95
N GLU A 96 -6.27 -25.58 2.30
CA GLU A 96 -5.38 -25.04 3.33
C GLU A 96 -4.96 -23.60 3.05
N LEU A 97 -4.63 -23.27 1.78
CA LEU A 97 -4.23 -21.92 1.40
C LEU A 97 -5.39 -20.93 1.49
N ARG A 98 -6.61 -21.37 1.13
CA ARG A 98 -7.84 -20.59 1.28
C ARG A 98 -8.13 -20.30 2.75
N ASP A 99 -7.98 -21.30 3.60
CA ASP A 99 -8.27 -21.20 5.03
C ASP A 99 -7.21 -20.33 5.74
N SER A 100 -5.94 -20.47 5.37
CA SER A 100 -4.86 -19.58 5.82
C SER A 100 -5.14 -18.12 5.47
N PHE A 101 -5.54 -17.82 4.23
CA PHE A 101 -5.87 -16.44 3.85
C PHE A 101 -7.13 -15.90 4.56
N LYS A 102 -8.15 -16.74 4.76
CA LYS A 102 -9.33 -16.38 5.56
C LYS A 102 -8.96 -16.04 7.00
N GLU A 103 -8.09 -16.83 7.62
CA GLU A 103 -7.60 -16.58 8.96
C GLU A 103 -6.82 -15.26 9.03
N GLU A 104 -5.98 -14.96 8.04
CA GLU A 104 -5.28 -13.68 7.97
C GLU A 104 -6.26 -12.50 7.90
N ILE A 105 -7.29 -12.57 7.04
CA ILE A 105 -8.32 -11.51 6.94
C ILE A 105 -9.05 -11.33 8.27
N ALA A 106 -9.44 -12.43 8.93
CA ALA A 106 -10.21 -12.38 10.17
C ALA A 106 -9.42 -11.75 11.32
N ASN A 107 -8.11 -11.97 11.35
CA ASN A 107 -7.22 -11.48 12.41
C ASN A 107 -6.61 -10.11 12.09
N TYR A 108 -6.69 -9.65 10.84
CA TYR A 108 -6.05 -8.40 10.44
C TYR A 108 -6.83 -7.18 10.91
N LYS A 109 -6.14 -6.31 11.67
CA LYS A 109 -6.63 -4.99 12.03
C LYS A 109 -5.92 -3.97 11.19
N ILE A 110 -6.69 -3.20 10.43
CA ILE A 110 -6.17 -2.07 9.65
C ILE A 110 -5.42 -1.15 10.61
N PRO A 111 -4.13 -0.86 10.35
CA PRO A 111 -3.39 0.12 11.13
C PRO A 111 -4.16 1.44 11.18
N LYS A 112 -4.22 2.04 12.36
CA LYS A 112 -4.81 3.38 12.48
C LYS A 112 -3.90 4.35 11.76
N GLY A 113 -4.46 5.10 10.82
CA GLY A 113 -3.78 6.27 10.27
C GLY A 113 -3.41 7.23 11.39
N GLN A 114 -2.25 7.85 11.27
CA GLN A 114 -1.90 8.95 12.16
C GLN A 114 -2.68 10.18 11.70
N ASN A 115 -3.56 10.68 12.58
CA ASN A 115 -4.26 11.94 12.36
C ASN A 115 -3.35 13.07 12.84
N TYR A 116 -2.55 13.61 11.93
CA TYR A 116 -1.77 14.80 12.19
C TYR A 116 -2.64 16.05 12.03
N LYS A 117 -2.37 17.06 12.85
CA LYS A 117 -2.93 18.40 12.76
C LYS A 117 -1.84 19.39 12.37
N ILE A 118 -2.25 20.50 11.76
CA ILE A 118 -1.34 21.64 11.55
C ILE A 118 -0.72 22.02 12.90
N GLY A 119 0.61 22.08 12.93
CA GLY A 119 1.42 22.31 14.11
C GLY A 119 2.05 21.05 14.72
N ASP A 120 1.54 19.85 14.40
CA ASP A 120 2.08 18.60 14.94
C ASP A 120 3.53 18.36 14.50
N LYS A 121 4.32 17.84 15.45
CA LYS A 121 5.70 17.42 15.23
C LYS A 121 5.74 15.97 14.77
N ILE A 122 6.43 15.71 13.68
CA ILE A 122 6.61 14.39 13.10
C ILE A 122 8.09 14.05 13.20
N ILE A 123 8.42 12.91 13.80
CA ILE A 123 9.79 12.41 13.89
C ILE A 123 9.99 11.40 12.77
N VAL A 124 10.96 11.67 11.90
CA VAL A 124 11.26 10.84 10.74
C VAL A 124 12.64 10.22 10.93
N PRO A 125 12.76 8.90 11.09
CA PRO A 125 14.05 8.24 11.10
C PRO A 125 14.66 8.22 9.70
N ASP A 126 15.99 8.15 9.62
CA ASP A 126 16.67 7.79 8.37
C ASP A 126 16.40 6.32 7.98
N ASN A 127 16.83 5.93 6.78
CA ASN A 127 16.60 4.57 6.25
C ASN A 127 17.20 3.45 7.12
N HIS A 128 18.16 3.77 7.98
CA HIS A 128 18.84 2.81 8.85
C HIS A 128 18.42 2.92 10.32
N ASN A 129 17.46 3.81 10.63
CA ASN A 129 17.01 4.13 11.98
C ASN A 129 18.16 4.55 12.91
N THR A 130 19.21 5.18 12.35
CA THR A 130 20.41 5.63 13.04
C THR A 130 20.37 7.09 13.45
N CYS A 131 19.63 7.90 12.69
CA CYS A 131 19.41 9.31 12.96
C CYS A 131 17.92 9.65 12.83
N PHE A 132 17.52 10.72 13.50
CA PHE A 132 16.14 11.21 13.54
C PHE A 132 16.09 12.67 13.12
N HIS A 133 15.14 12.97 12.24
CA HIS A 133 14.80 14.31 11.81
C HIS A 133 13.46 14.71 12.39
N VAL A 134 13.23 16.03 12.51
CA VAL A 134 11.94 16.57 12.92
C VAL A 134 11.33 17.32 11.75
N MET A 135 10.07 17.03 11.48
CA MET A 135 9.21 17.79 10.59
C MET A 135 8.07 18.41 11.39
N GLN A 136 7.50 19.49 10.87
CA GLN A 136 6.23 20.03 11.36
C GLN A 136 5.21 20.07 10.24
N MET A 137 4.00 19.58 10.50
CA MET A 137 2.88 19.75 9.58
C MET A 137 2.47 21.22 9.58
N ILE A 138 2.47 21.84 8.40
CA ILE A 138 2.12 23.26 8.22
C ILE A 138 0.82 23.45 7.47
N ASP A 139 0.41 22.47 6.65
CA ASP A 139 -0.81 22.54 5.86
C ASP A 139 -1.28 21.14 5.43
N GLU A 140 -2.46 21.07 4.83
CA GLU A 140 -3.02 19.89 4.18
C GLU A 140 -3.43 20.23 2.74
N TYR A 141 -2.97 19.45 1.77
CA TYR A 141 -3.32 19.64 0.36
C TYR A 141 -3.79 18.31 -0.24
N GLU A 142 -5.02 18.26 -0.75
CA GLU A 142 -5.63 17.08 -1.37
C GLU A 142 -5.53 15.80 -0.51
N GLY A 143 -5.69 15.93 0.82
CA GLY A 143 -5.60 14.81 1.77
C GLY A 143 -4.17 14.37 2.11
N SER A 144 -3.16 15.09 1.63
CA SER A 144 -1.76 14.87 1.95
C SER A 144 -1.23 15.92 2.92
N ALA A 145 -0.40 15.51 3.88
CA ALA A 145 0.23 16.43 4.81
C ALA A 145 1.35 17.22 4.13
N VAL A 146 1.30 18.54 4.23
CA VAL A 146 2.39 19.44 3.82
C VAL A 146 3.23 19.72 5.05
N CYS A 147 4.49 19.33 5.02
CA CYS A 147 5.40 19.44 6.15
C CYS A 147 6.63 20.30 5.82
N ILE A 148 7.15 21.00 6.81
CA ILE A 148 8.51 21.57 6.78
C ILE A 148 9.46 20.63 7.50
N LEU A 149 10.62 20.37 6.90
CA LEU A 149 11.70 19.57 7.49
C LEU A 149 12.72 20.52 8.14
N PHE A 150 13.11 20.24 9.39
CA PHE A 150 14.19 20.97 10.03
C PHE A 150 15.56 20.31 9.80
N ASN A 151 16.58 21.12 9.55
CA ASN A 151 17.95 20.71 9.24
C ASN A 151 18.76 20.22 10.46
N LYS A 152 18.09 19.98 11.59
CA LYS A 152 18.72 19.47 12.81
C LYS A 152 18.53 17.96 12.87
N VAL A 153 19.64 17.26 13.07
CA VAL A 153 19.70 15.79 13.14
C VAL A 153 19.95 15.37 14.57
N TYR A 154 19.16 14.41 15.04
CA TYR A 154 19.25 13.85 16.39
C TYR A 154 19.72 12.40 16.31
N LYS A 155 20.58 11.98 17.24
CA LYS A 155 21.04 10.58 17.30
C LYS A 155 20.06 9.67 18.04
N ARG A 156 19.13 10.27 18.80
CA ARG A 156 18.13 9.56 19.59
C ARG A 156 16.73 10.13 19.35
N MET A 157 15.74 9.25 19.35
CA MET A 157 14.34 9.63 19.13
C MET A 157 13.80 10.52 20.26
N ASP A 158 14.21 10.30 21.50
CA ASP A 158 13.72 11.09 22.63
C ASP A 158 14.28 12.52 22.64
N GLU A 159 15.53 12.70 22.20
CA GLU A 159 16.11 14.02 21.95
C GLU A 159 15.31 14.77 20.87
N ALA A 160 15.01 14.09 19.75
CA ALA A 160 14.18 14.65 18.68
C ALA A 160 12.76 15.03 19.17
N ALA A 161 12.15 14.18 20.00
CA ALA A 161 10.82 14.41 20.56
C ALA A 161 10.77 15.63 21.50
N SER A 162 11.84 15.83 22.27
CA SER A 162 11.97 16.94 23.22
C SER A 162 12.22 18.30 22.56
N ALA A 163 12.64 18.32 21.29
CA ALA A 163 13.00 19.55 20.59
C ALA A 163 11.83 20.54 20.47
N GLU A 164 12.07 21.80 20.81
CA GLU A 164 11.06 22.87 20.78
C GLU A 164 11.14 23.70 19.49
N ILE A 165 10.00 23.86 18.81
CA ILE A 165 9.89 24.73 17.62
C ILE A 165 9.95 26.18 18.06
N GLY A 166 10.80 26.97 17.40
CA GLY A 166 11.07 28.37 17.75
C GLY A 166 12.16 28.56 18.79
N LYS A 167 12.73 27.49 19.35
CA LYS A 167 13.88 27.53 20.27
C LYS A 167 15.04 26.66 19.77
N ASP A 168 14.78 25.37 19.57
CA ASP A 168 15.78 24.41 19.06
C ASP A 168 15.69 24.23 17.54
N LEU A 169 14.49 24.43 17.00
CA LEU A 169 14.15 24.28 15.59
C LEU A 169 13.67 25.63 15.05
N LEU A 170 14.62 26.40 14.50
CA LEU A 170 14.42 27.78 14.04
C LEU A 170 13.98 27.82 12.57
N LYS A 171 13.33 28.92 12.17
CA LYS A 171 12.84 29.14 10.79
C LYS A 171 13.98 29.11 9.75
N GLU A 172 15.18 29.52 10.14
CA GLU A 172 16.40 29.48 9.32
C GLU A 172 16.92 28.06 9.05
N HIS A 173 16.44 27.07 9.79
CA HIS A 173 16.80 25.66 9.62
C HIS A 173 15.77 24.88 8.79
N VAL A 174 14.87 25.54 8.06
CA VAL A 174 13.86 24.86 7.24
C VAL A 174 14.45 24.45 5.89
N PHE A 175 14.41 23.16 5.59
CA PHE A 175 14.61 22.65 4.23
C PHE A 175 13.29 22.79 3.46
N LEU A 176 13.29 23.56 2.37
CA LEU A 176 12.15 23.70 1.46
C LEU A 176 12.06 22.43 0.60
N GLN A 177 11.56 21.35 1.19
CA GLN A 177 11.09 20.19 0.47
C GLN A 177 9.66 19.93 0.92
N SER A 178 8.70 20.25 0.05
CA SER A 178 7.33 19.78 0.16
C SER A 178 7.35 18.26 -0.02
N MET A 179 7.58 17.54 1.07
CA MET A 179 7.40 16.09 1.11
C MET A 179 5.90 15.81 1.25
N ILE A 180 5.30 15.27 0.20
CA ILE A 180 3.99 14.63 0.28
C ILE A 180 4.21 13.32 1.04
N LEU A 181 3.89 13.33 2.33
CA LEU A 181 3.77 12.08 3.10
C LEU A 181 2.40 11.50 2.80
N LEU A 182 2.37 10.48 1.95
CA LEU A 182 1.20 9.62 1.78
C LEU A 182 1.06 8.76 3.05
N PHE A 183 0.04 9.06 3.87
CA PHE A 183 -0.25 8.37 5.14
C PHE A 183 -1.45 7.44 5.06
#